data_AF-A0A3M8G319-F1
#
_entry.id   AF-A0A3M8G319-F1
#
_cell.length_a   1.000
_cell.length_b   1.000
_cell.length_c   1.000
_cell.angle_alpha   90.00
_cell.angle_beta   90.00
_cell.angle_gamma   90.00
#
_symmetry.space_group_name_H-M   'P 1'
#
loop_
_entity.id
_entity.type
_entity.pdbx_description
1 polymer ?
#
loop_
_entity_poly.entity_id
_entity_poly.type
_entity_poly.pdbx_seq_one_letter_code
_entity_poly.pdbx_strand_id
1 'polypeptide(L)'
;MELVVNTFETEPLPEPRTRFVYSNEPMLNSNYKAAAQENFINSSKPSVFGMRQRIKFKRYNSVNAIGVLLKLSVFVIALTMMF
;
A
#
# COMPACT_ATOMS: atom_id res chain seq x y z
N MET A 1 16.81 59.68 12.10
CA MET A 1 15.56 58.90 11.95
C MET A 1 15.71 57.67 12.79
N GLU A 2 15.15 57.70 13.99
CA GLU A 2 15.13 56.54 14.88
C GLU A 2 14.09 55.51 14.41
N LEU A 3 14.48 54.24 14.34
CA LEU A 3 13.54 53.15 14.06
C LEU A 3 12.59 53.02 15.24
N VAL A 4 11.39 53.59 15.10
CA VAL A 4 10.26 53.33 16.00
C VAL A 4 9.79 51.91 15.72
N VAL A 5 10.21 50.97 16.56
CA VAL A 5 9.73 49.59 16.55
C VAL A 5 8.31 49.61 17.08
N ASN A 6 7.34 49.50 16.18
CA ASN A 6 5.94 49.27 16.54
C ASN A 6 5.86 47.93 17.30
N THR A 7 5.65 48.02 18.61
CA THR A 7 5.23 46.89 19.45
C THR A 7 3.77 46.59 19.11
N PHE A 8 3.55 45.86 18.02
CA PHE A 8 2.27 45.22 17.77
C PHE A 8 2.08 44.15 18.84
N GLU A 9 1.11 44.36 19.72
CA GLU A 9 0.53 43.36 20.62
C GLU A 9 0.27 42.09 19.81
N THR A 10 1.21 41.15 19.87
CA THR A 10 1.15 39.93 19.09
C THR A 10 0.25 38.98 19.86
N GLU A 11 -0.82 38.48 19.24
CA GLU A 11 -1.65 37.45 19.86
C GLU A 11 -0.76 36.31 20.39
N PRO A 12 -1.00 35.82 21.62
CA PRO A 12 -0.20 34.74 22.17
C PRO A 12 -0.26 33.53 21.25
N LEU A 13 0.92 32.99 20.90
CA LEU A 13 1.02 31.76 20.12
C LEU A 13 0.12 30.69 20.77
N PRO A 14 -0.69 29.96 19.98
CA PRO A 14 -1.53 28.89 20.51
C PRO A 14 -0.64 27.90 21.26
N GLU A 15 -1.11 27.46 22.43
CA GLU A 15 -0.38 26.54 23.28
C GLU A 15 0.17 25.36 22.45
N PRO A 16 1.43 24.94 22.68
CA PRO A 16 2.03 23.86 21.92
C PRO A 16 1.10 22.65 21.98
N ARG A 17 0.57 22.25 20.82
CA ARG A 17 -0.26 21.06 20.69
C ARG A 17 0.46 19.93 21.42
N THR A 18 -0.21 19.39 22.44
CA THR A 18 0.24 18.33 23.34
C THR A 18 1.46 17.59 22.80
N ARG A 19 2.59 17.70 23.51
CA ARG A 19 3.84 16.97 23.18
C ARG A 19 3.45 15.56 22.76
N PHE A 20 3.87 15.14 21.56
CA PHE A 20 3.70 13.76 21.12
C PHE A 20 4.33 12.87 22.20
N VAL A 21 3.48 12.27 23.03
CA VAL A 21 3.92 11.30 24.03
C VAL A 21 4.22 10.05 23.23
N TYR A 22 5.50 9.83 22.96
CA TYR A 22 5.98 8.61 22.33
C TYR A 22 5.76 7.47 23.32
N SER A 23 4.61 6.80 23.20
CA SER A 23 4.37 5.54 23.88
C SER A 23 5.27 4.49 23.25
N ASN A 24 6.11 3.83 24.05
CA ASN A 24 7.01 2.75 23.61
C ASN A 24 6.25 1.45 23.32
N GLU A 25 5.01 1.56 22.86
CA GLU A 25 4.24 0.40 22.42
C GLU A 25 4.95 -0.22 21.21
N PRO A 26 5.09 -1.55 21.18
CA PRO A 26 5.70 -2.21 20.06
C PRO A 26 4.95 -1.82 18.79
N MET A 27 5.66 -1.15 17.88
CA MET A 27 5.13 -0.63 16.62
C MET A 27 4.45 -1.73 15.77
N LEU A 28 4.81 -2.99 16.03
CA LEU A 28 4.28 -4.22 15.43
C LEU A 28 3.43 -5.01 16.43
N ASN A 29 2.38 -4.40 16.97
CA ASN A 29 1.41 -5.14 17.79
C ASN A 29 0.42 -5.96 16.91
N SER A 30 -0.39 -6.80 17.55
CA SER A 30 -1.42 -7.60 16.87
C SER A 30 -2.45 -6.75 16.13
N ASN A 31 -2.79 -5.57 16.64
CA ASN A 31 -3.71 -4.63 15.99
C ASN A 31 -3.09 -4.05 14.72
N TYR A 32 -1.80 -3.74 14.72
CA TYR A 32 -1.06 -3.31 13.55
C TYR A 32 -1.04 -4.40 12.48
N LYS A 33 -0.85 -5.66 12.88
CA LYS A 33 -0.91 -6.81 11.96
C LYS A 33 -2.30 -6.96 11.34
N ALA A 34 -3.35 -6.84 12.13
CA ALA A 34 -4.74 -6.91 11.65
C ALA A 34 -5.06 -5.77 10.68
N ALA A 35 -4.69 -4.53 11.04
CA ALA A 35 -4.88 -3.36 10.18
C ALA A 35 -4.08 -3.46 8.89
N ALA A 36 -2.83 -3.94 8.94
CA ALA A 36 -2.01 -4.15 7.75
C ALA A 36 -2.61 -5.21 6.82
N GLN A 37 -3.14 -6.31 7.38
CA GLN A 37 -3.80 -7.37 6.61
C GLN A 37 -5.10 -6.89 5.96
N GLU A 38 -5.93 -6.14 6.71
CA GLU A 38 -7.16 -5.55 6.18
C GLU A 38 -6.85 -4.56 5.04
N ASN A 39 -5.85 -3.70 5.21
CA ASN A 39 -5.41 -2.76 4.18
C ASN A 39 -4.77 -3.47 2.97
N PHE A 40 -4.12 -4.62 3.18
CA PHE A 40 -3.55 -5.44 2.12
C PHE A 40 -4.65 -6.05 1.25
N ILE A 41 -5.72 -6.58 1.87
CA ILE A 41 -6.88 -7.16 1.17
C ILE A 41 -7.69 -6.06 0.49
N ASN A 42 -7.96 -4.96 1.19
CA ASN A 42 -8.76 -3.84 0.72
C ASN A 42 -7.91 -2.70 0.11
N SER A 43 -6.85 -3.05 -0.65
CA SER A 43 -5.91 -2.06 -1.21
C SER A 43 -6.48 -1.23 -2.38
N SER A 44 -7.81 -1.18 -2.55
CA SER A 44 -8.51 -0.48 -3.63
C SER A 44 -8.50 1.04 -3.53
N LYS A 45 -8.14 1.60 -2.37
CA LYS A 45 -7.98 3.05 -2.17
C LYS A 45 -6.78 3.58 -2.99
N PRO A 46 -6.85 4.81 -3.54
CA PRO A 46 -5.76 5.41 -4.30
C PRO A 46 -4.56 5.71 -3.40
N SER A 47 -3.72 4.70 -3.20
CA SER A 47 -2.46 4.77 -2.46
C SER A 47 -1.33 4.27 -3.35
N VAL A 48 -0.16 4.88 -3.23
CA VAL A 48 1.06 4.45 -3.94
C VAL A 48 1.39 2.98 -3.63
N PHE A 49 1.15 2.54 -2.39
CA PHE A 49 1.34 1.16 -1.97
C PHE A 49 0.34 0.22 -2.63
N GLY A 50 -0.96 0.55 -2.60
CA GLY A 50 -2.01 -0.25 -3.24
C GLY A 50 -1.83 -0.37 -4.76
N MET A 51 -1.40 0.72 -5.41
CA MET A 51 -1.09 0.73 -6.84
C MET A 51 0.06 -0.23 -7.18
N ARG A 52 1.17 -0.17 -6.45
CA ARG A 52 2.33 -1.07 -6.62
C ARG A 52 1.94 -2.53 -6.38
N GLN A 53 1.14 -2.78 -5.35
CA GLN A 53 0.67 -4.12 -5.01
C GLN A 53 -0.25 -4.68 -6.09
N ARG A 54 -1.18 -3.88 -6.63
CA ARG A 54 -2.09 -4.30 -7.70
C ARG A 54 -1.35 -4.68 -8.98
N ILE A 55 -0.31 -3.93 -9.35
CA ILE A 55 0.54 -4.24 -10.52
C ILE A 55 1.27 -5.57 -10.30
N LYS A 56 1.87 -5.78 -9.11
CA LYS A 56 2.52 -7.05 -8.76
C LYS A 56 1.52 -8.22 -8.78
N PHE A 57 0.36 -8.05 -8.15
CA PHE A 57 -0.67 -9.08 -8.10
C PHE A 57 -1.14 -9.46 -9.51
N LYS A 58 -1.41 -8.48 -10.38
CA LYS A 58 -1.77 -8.78 -11.78
C LYS A 58 -0.68 -9.59 -12.49
N ARG A 59 0.60 -9.28 -12.28
CA ARG A 59 1.72 -10.01 -12.90
C ARG A 59 1.86 -11.45 -12.39
N TYR A 60 1.65 -11.69 -11.09
CA TYR A 60 1.78 -13.03 -10.48
C TYR A 60 0.50 -13.88 -10.59
N ASN A 61 -0.68 -13.26 -10.54
CA ASN A 61 -1.97 -13.92 -10.75
C ASN A 61 -2.29 -14.13 -12.23
N SER A 62 -1.41 -13.68 -13.14
CA SER A 62 -1.43 -14.11 -14.52
C SER A 62 -0.95 -15.56 -14.57
N VAL A 63 -1.82 -16.49 -14.18
CA VAL A 63 -1.68 -17.88 -14.61
C VAL A 63 -1.57 -17.81 -16.13
N ASN A 64 -0.47 -18.32 -16.68
CA ASN A 64 -0.20 -18.22 -18.12
C ASN A 64 -1.18 -19.15 -18.86
N ALA A 65 -2.44 -18.71 -18.96
CA ALA A 65 -3.54 -19.47 -19.53
C ALA A 65 -3.23 -19.89 -20.97
N ILE A 66 -2.50 -19.04 -21.70
CA ILE A 66 -1.99 -19.32 -23.04
C ILE A 66 -1.00 -20.49 -23.01
N GLY A 67 -0.06 -20.51 -22.06
CA GLY A 67 0.88 -21.61 -21.89
C GLY A 67 0.20 -22.93 -21.51
N VAL A 68 -0.86 -22.88 -20.70
CA VAL A 68 -1.66 -24.06 -20.34
C VAL A 68 -2.45 -24.57 -21.54
N LEU A 69 -3.13 -23.69 -22.29
CA LEU A 69 -3.85 -24.04 -23.51
C LEU A 69 -2.93 -24.68 -24.55
N LEU A 70 -1.73 -24.10 -24.75
CA LEU A 70 -0.78 -24.61 -25.73
C LEU A 70 -0.32 -26.03 -25.40
N LYS A 71 0.02 -26.29 -24.13
CA LYS A 71 0.39 -27.64 -23.66
C LYS A 71 -0.76 -28.64 -23.82
N LEU A 72 -1.98 -28.23 -23.49
CA LEU A 72 -3.16 -29.08 -23.63
C LEU A 72 -3.44 -29.42 -25.09
N SER A 73 -3.34 -28.44 -25.99
CA SER A 73 -3.52 -28.62 -27.43
C SER A 73 -2.52 -29.63 -28.01
N VAL A 74 -1.22 -29.46 -27.70
CA VAL A 74 -0.17 -30.38 -28.15
C VAL A 74 -0.42 -31.80 -27.64
N PHE A 75 -0.87 -31.95 -26.39
CA PHE A 75 -1.19 -33.25 -25.82
C PHE A 75 -2.35 -33.94 -26.54
N VAL A 76 -3.42 -33.20 -26.86
CA VAL A 76 -4.56 -33.74 -27.62
C VAL A 76 -4.12 -34.19 -29.02
N ILE A 77 -3.31 -33.38 -29.71
CA ILE A 77 -2.78 -33.74 -31.05
C ILE A 77 -1.96 -35.03 -30.99
N ALA A 78 -1.09 -35.16 -29.98
CA ALA A 78 -0.29 -36.37 -29.79
C ALA A 78 -1.16 -37.61 -29.55
N LEU A 79 -2.22 -37.49 -28.75
CA LEU A 79 -3.18 -38.58 -28.55
C LEU A 79 -3.89 -38.96 -29.85
N THR A 80 -4.35 -37.98 -30.64
CA THR A 80 -5.02 -38.25 -31.93
C THR A 80 -4.10 -38.81 -33.01
N MET A 81 -2.78 -38.66 -32.87
CA MET A 81 -1.80 -39.30 -33.76
C MET A 81 -1.46 -40.73 -33.30
N MET A 82 -1.60 -41.02 -32.01
CA MET A 82 -1.26 -42.32 -31.43
C MET A 82 -2.41 -43.33 -31.54
N PHE A 83 -3.66 -42.86 -31.51
CA PHE A 83 -4.88 -43.65 -31.72
C PHE A 83 -5.36 -43.55 -33.16
#